data_AF-A0A2E3Y540-F1
#
_entry.id   AF-A0A2E3Y540-F1
#
_cell.length_a   1.000
_cell.length_b   1.000
_cell.length_c   1.000
_cell.angle_alpha   90.00
_cell.angle_beta   90.00
_cell.angle_gamma   90.00
#
_symmetry.space_group_name_H-M   'P 1'
#
loop_
_entity.id
_entity.type
_entity.pdbx_description
1 polymer ?
#
loop_
_entity_poly.entity_id
_entity_poly.type
_entity_poly.pdbx_seq_one_letter_code
_entity_poly.pdbx_strand_id
1 'polypeptide(L)'
;MRKIKRKRMSRKNREFFQTLMFFFTSILSIVGLIAYLWVYTEVDENMLSIEIQMQVEKELQNTVKVLKMDIAQLSSSARISNFARNELKMVPANPETLTIYINQFD
;
A
#
# COMPACT_ATOMS: atom_id res chain seq x y z
N MET A 1 38.19 -22.51 71.67
CA MET A 1 38.14 -23.13 70.32
C MET A 1 36.70 -23.26 69.84
N ARG A 2 36.24 -22.44 68.88
CA ARG A 2 34.93 -22.63 68.23
C ARG A 2 35.17 -23.05 66.77
N LYS A 3 34.98 -24.33 66.46
CA LYS A 3 35.06 -24.83 65.09
C LYS A 3 33.76 -24.49 64.36
N ILE A 4 33.83 -23.49 63.48
CA ILE A 4 32.74 -23.15 62.55
C ILE A 4 32.61 -24.31 61.57
N LYS A 5 31.55 -25.12 61.72
CA LYS A 5 31.19 -26.16 60.75
C LYS A 5 30.77 -25.48 59.45
N ARG A 6 31.69 -25.43 58.47
CA ARG A 6 31.36 -25.03 57.10
C ARG A 6 30.35 -26.03 56.54
N LYS A 7 29.11 -25.58 56.36
CA LYS A 7 27.97 -26.35 55.88
C LYS A 7 28.26 -26.80 54.44
N ARG A 8 28.61 -28.07 54.27
CA ARG A 8 28.92 -28.74 53.00
C ARG A 8 27.62 -29.03 52.22
N MET A 9 26.84 -28.00 51.89
CA MET A 9 25.50 -28.12 51.28
C MET A 9 25.38 -27.32 49.97
N SER A 10 26.39 -27.37 49.09
CA SER A 10 26.44 -26.50 47.90
C SER A 10 26.67 -27.22 46.55
N ARG A 11 26.87 -28.55 46.53
CA ARG A 11 27.04 -29.27 45.25
C ARG A 11 25.72 -29.69 44.61
N LYS A 12 24.75 -30.18 45.41
CA LYS A 12 23.46 -30.70 44.92
C LYS A 12 22.59 -29.64 44.22
N ASN A 13 22.61 -28.39 44.72
CA ASN A 13 21.85 -27.29 44.10
C ASN A 13 22.46 -26.81 42.78
N ARG A 14 23.77 -26.96 42.59
CA ARG A 14 24.45 -26.57 41.34
C ARG A 14 24.06 -27.48 40.18
N GLU A 15 23.97 -28.78 40.42
CA GLU A 15 23.55 -29.76 39.40
C GLU A 15 22.08 -29.54 39.00
N PHE A 16 21.20 -29.26 39.97
CA PHE A 16 19.81 -28.90 39.69
C PHE A 16 19.69 -27.64 38.81
N PHE A 17 20.48 -26.60 39.12
CA PHE A 17 20.50 -25.37 38.33
C PHE A 17 21.08 -25.60 36.92
N GLN A 18 22.07 -26.48 36.79
CA GLN A 18 22.69 -26.82 35.50
C GLN A 18 21.71 -27.57 34.60
N THR A 19 20.98 -28.56 35.12
CA THR A 19 19.93 -29.25 34.36
C THR A 19 18.79 -28.30 34.00
N LEU A 20 18.39 -27.41 34.92
CA LEU A 20 17.35 -26.41 34.66
C LEU A 20 17.75 -25.43 33.54
N MET A 21 19.00 -24.98 33.52
CA MET A 21 19.53 -24.16 32.43
C MET A 21 19.49 -24.91 31.10
N PHE A 22 19.85 -26.21 31.07
CA PHE A 22 19.77 -27.04 29.87
C PHE A 22 18.34 -27.17 29.32
N PHE A 23 17.36 -27.29 30.21
CA PHE A 23 15.95 -27.28 29.80
C PHE A 23 15.54 -25.93 29.23
N PHE A 24 15.91 -24.83 29.90
CA PHE A 24 15.64 -23.48 29.42
C PHE A 24 16.26 -23.21 28.05
N THR A 25 17.50 -23.62 27.82
CA THR A 25 18.15 -23.43 26.51
C THR A 25 17.45 -24.22 25.41
N SER A 26 16.98 -25.44 25.71
CA SER A 26 16.22 -26.25 24.75
C SER A 26 14.86 -25.62 24.44
N ILE A 27 14.15 -25.15 25.46
CA ILE A 27 12.87 -24.44 25.29
C ILE A 27 13.07 -23.16 24.49
N LEU A 28 14.10 -22.38 24.81
CA LEU A 28 14.43 -21.14 24.12
C LEU A 28 14.74 -21.40 22.64
N SER A 29 15.46 -22.49 22.34
CA SER A 29 15.74 -22.92 20.97
C SER A 29 14.46 -23.23 20.19
N ILE A 30 13.52 -23.97 20.79
CA ILE A 30 12.23 -24.30 20.17
C ILE A 30 11.40 -23.02 19.96
N VAL A 31 11.33 -22.15 20.96
CA VAL A 31 10.59 -20.87 20.87
C VAL A 31 11.18 -19.98 19.79
N GLY A 32 12.51 -19.90 19.69
CA GLY A 32 13.18 -19.16 18.61
C GLY A 32 12.83 -19.70 17.23
N LEU A 33 12.72 -21.01 17.07
CA LEU A 33 12.29 -21.66 15.83
C LEU A 33 10.82 -21.36 15.49
N ILE A 34 9.94 -21.36 16.49
CA ILE A 34 8.53 -21.00 16.30
C ILE A 34 8.40 -19.51 15.92
N ALA A 35 9.13 -18.63 16.61
CA ALA A 35 9.14 -17.20 16.32
C ALA A 35 9.69 -16.92 14.91
N TYR A 36 10.73 -17.65 14.48
CA TYR A 36 11.26 -17.55 13.12
C TYR A 36 10.19 -17.87 12.06
N LEU A 37 9.44 -18.96 12.25
CA LEU A 37 8.35 -19.32 11.35
C LEU A 37 7.24 -18.27 11.34
N TRP A 38 6.87 -17.74 12.52
CA TRP A 38 5.84 -16.72 12.64
C TRP A 38 6.23 -15.43 11.92
N VAL A 39 7.47 -14.96 12.09
CA VAL A 39 7.98 -13.79 11.36
C VAL A 39 7.99 -14.06 9.86
N TYR A 40 8.37 -15.26 9.42
CA TYR A 40 8.36 -15.61 8.01
C TYR A 40 6.94 -15.53 7.42
N THR A 41 5.94 -16.09 8.10
CA THR A 41 4.54 -16.02 7.63
C THR A 41 3.99 -14.60 7.63
N GLU A 42 4.30 -13.81 8.67
CA GLU A 42 3.86 -12.42 8.78
C GLU A 42 4.46 -11.53 7.67
N VAL A 43 5.72 -11.77 7.31
CA VAL A 43 6.38 -11.07 6.19
C VAL A 43 5.72 -11.43 4.86
N ASP A 44 5.43 -12.71 4.63
CA ASP A 44 4.80 -13.18 3.39
C ASP A 44 3.39 -12.58 3.20
N GLU A 45 2.58 -12.55 4.25
CA GLU A 45 1.25 -11.95 4.22
C GLU A 45 1.30 -10.45 3.94
N ASN A 46 2.22 -9.73 4.60
CA ASN A 46 2.39 -8.30 4.35
C ASN A 46 2.87 -8.03 2.92
N MET A 47 3.80 -8.82 2.38
CA MET A 47 4.26 -8.69 1.00
C MET A 47 3.12 -8.89 0.00
N LEU A 48 2.31 -9.94 0.17
CA LEU A 48 1.12 -10.17 -0.66
C LEU A 48 0.13 -9.01 -0.59
N SER A 49 -0.11 -8.46 0.61
CA SER A 49 -1.02 -7.32 0.78
C SER A 49 -0.54 -6.08 0.02
N ILE A 50 0.78 -5.82 0.01
CA ILE A 50 1.39 -4.71 -0.71
C ILE A 50 1.27 -4.92 -2.22
N GLU A 51 1.52 -6.15 -2.68
CA GLU A 51 1.39 -6.48 -4.10
C GLU A 51 -0.04 -6.27 -4.61
N ILE A 52 -1.04 -6.71 -3.84
CA ILE A 52 -2.45 -6.50 -4.17
C ILE A 52 -2.77 -5.01 -4.19
N GLN A 53 -2.34 -4.24 -3.19
CA GLN A 53 -2.58 -2.79 -3.14
C GLN A 53 -1.97 -2.07 -4.36
N MET A 54 -0.76 -2.43 -4.75
CA MET A 54 -0.10 -1.88 -5.93
C MET A 54 -0.84 -2.24 -7.23
N GLN A 55 -1.34 -3.46 -7.35
CA GLN A 55 -2.16 -3.86 -8.50
C GLN A 55 -3.46 -3.05 -8.57
N VAL A 56 -4.17 -2.91 -7.45
CA VAL A 56 -5.39 -2.11 -7.35
C VAL A 56 -5.13 -0.64 -7.69
N GLU A 57 -4.03 -0.06 -7.20
CA GLU A 57 -3.65 1.32 -7.54
C GLU A 57 -3.45 1.48 -9.05
N LYS A 58 -2.74 0.54 -9.68
CA LYS A 58 -2.48 0.56 -11.12
C LYS A 58 -3.76 0.44 -11.94
N GLU A 59 -4.67 -0.45 -11.55
CA GLU A 59 -5.98 -0.59 -12.19
C GLU A 59 -6.85 0.66 -12.03
N LEU A 60 -6.84 1.27 -10.85
CA LEU A 60 -7.56 2.49 -10.58
C LEU A 60 -7.03 3.65 -11.43
N GLN A 61 -5.71 3.82 -11.52
CA GLN A 61 -5.10 4.84 -12.37
C GLN A 61 -5.44 4.63 -13.86
N ASN A 62 -5.44 3.37 -14.32
CA ASN A 62 -5.83 3.06 -15.70
C ASN A 62 -7.31 3.40 -15.94
N THR A 63 -8.20 3.03 -15.03
CA THR A 63 -9.62 3.35 -15.10
C THR A 63 -9.84 4.85 -15.16
N VAL A 64 -9.18 5.62 -14.31
CA VAL A 64 -9.24 7.10 -14.33
C VAL A 64 -8.76 7.66 -15.67
N LYS A 65 -7.68 7.11 -16.23
CA LYS A 65 -7.16 7.53 -17.53
C LYS A 65 -8.17 7.27 -18.66
N VAL A 66 -8.79 6.08 -18.67
CA VAL A 66 -9.83 5.72 -19.64
C VAL A 66 -11.03 6.65 -19.51
N LEU A 67 -11.54 6.88 -18.30
CA LEU A 67 -12.66 7.81 -18.09
C LEU A 67 -12.34 9.23 -18.55
N LYS A 68 -11.12 9.72 -18.31
CA LYS A 68 -10.68 11.04 -18.80
C LYS A 68 -10.64 11.09 -20.34
N MET A 69 -10.20 10.01 -20.98
CA MET A 69 -10.22 9.89 -22.43
C MET A 69 -11.66 9.91 -22.97
N ASP A 70 -12.57 9.18 -22.32
CA ASP A 70 -13.99 9.15 -22.70
C ASP A 70 -14.64 10.52 -22.54
N ILE A 71 -14.35 11.23 -21.43
CA ILE A 71 -14.78 12.62 -21.23
C ILE A 71 -14.23 13.51 -22.35
N ALA A 72 -12.93 13.41 -22.69
CA ALA A 72 -12.34 14.21 -23.75
C ALA A 72 -12.99 13.92 -25.13
N GLN A 73 -13.37 12.67 -25.39
CA GLN A 73 -14.10 12.30 -26.60
C GLN A 73 -15.54 12.82 -26.58
N LEU A 74 -16.23 12.78 -25.44
CA LEU A 74 -17.57 13.33 -25.22
C LEU A 74 -17.59 14.86 -25.34
N SER A 75 -16.61 15.53 -24.74
CA SER A 75 -16.46 16.99 -24.73
C SER A 75 -15.87 17.54 -26.03
N SER A 76 -15.43 16.66 -26.94
CA SER A 76 -14.87 17.09 -28.22
C SER A 76 -15.92 17.87 -29.01
N SER A 77 -15.57 19.11 -29.37
CA SER A 77 -16.41 20.00 -30.19
C SER A 77 -16.88 19.33 -31.49
N ALA A 78 -16.06 18.46 -32.09
CA ALA A 78 -16.44 17.70 -33.28
C ALA A 78 -17.62 16.75 -33.03
N ARG A 79 -17.65 16.08 -31.88
CA ARG A 79 -18.73 15.15 -31.53
C ARG A 79 -19.97 15.90 -31.05
N ILE A 80 -19.81 17.00 -30.31
CA ILE A 80 -20.91 17.90 -29.93
C ILE A 80 -21.57 18.48 -31.19
N SER A 81 -20.76 18.93 -32.16
CA SER A 81 -21.24 19.43 -33.45
C SER A 81 -21.97 18.34 -34.25
N ASN A 82 -21.44 17.12 -34.29
CA ASN A 82 -22.12 15.98 -34.95
C ASN A 82 -23.44 15.61 -34.26
N PHE A 83 -23.50 15.58 -32.93
CA PHE A 83 -24.72 15.30 -32.19
C PHE A 83 -25.77 16.41 -32.40
N ALA A 84 -25.35 17.69 -32.34
CA ALA A 84 -26.23 18.82 -32.58
C ALA A 84 -26.81 18.80 -34.01
N ARG A 85 -26.01 18.45 -35.01
CA ARG A 85 -26.45 18.34 -36.41
C ARG A 85 -27.38 17.15 -36.64
N ASN A 86 -27.06 15.98 -36.10
CA ASN A 86 -27.75 14.73 -36.44
C ASN A 86 -28.97 14.46 -35.56
N GLU A 87 -28.82 14.62 -34.24
CA GLU A 87 -29.88 14.28 -33.27
C GLU A 87 -30.79 15.46 -32.98
N LEU A 88 -30.22 16.66 -32.82
CA LEU A 88 -30.98 17.88 -32.53
C LEU A 88 -31.42 18.63 -33.80
N LYS A 89 -31.03 18.15 -34.99
CA LYS A 89 -31.30 18.76 -36.31
C LYS A 89 -30.92 20.25 -36.37
N MET A 90 -29.88 20.64 -35.65
CA MET A 90 -29.41 22.03 -35.61
C MET A 90 -28.55 22.32 -36.85
N VAL A 91 -28.75 23.51 -37.42
CA VAL A 91 -27.97 24.00 -38.57
C VAL A 91 -26.82 24.87 -38.05
N PRO A 92 -25.58 24.69 -38.52
CA PRO A 92 -24.46 25.54 -38.09
C PRO A 92 -24.74 27.00 -38.43
N ALA A 93 -24.53 27.90 -37.45
CA ALA A 93 -24.67 29.33 -37.67
C ALA A 93 -23.59 29.84 -38.64
N ASN A 94 -23.95 30.78 -39.51
CA ASN A 94 -22.99 31.47 -40.36
C ASN A 94 -22.06 32.33 -39.47
N PRO A 95 -20.73 32.27 -39.68
CA PRO A 95 -19.81 33.08 -38.89
C PRO A 95 -19.98 34.56 -39.27
N GLU A 96 -20.41 35.37 -38.31
CA GLU A 96 -20.45 36.83 -38.47
C GLU A 96 -19.08 37.42 -38.11
N THR A 97 -18.55 38.30 -38.97
CA THR A 97 -17.27 38.98 -38.72
C THR A 97 -17.53 40.27 -37.97
N LEU A 98 -17.18 40.30 -36.68
CA LEU A 98 -17.23 41.52 -35.85
C LEU A 98 -15.93 42.30 -36.03
N THR A 99 -16.00 43.45 -36.70
CA THR A 99 -14.86 44.36 -36.82
C THR A 99 -14.90 45.37 -35.68
N ILE A 100 -13.96 45.27 -34.74
CA ILE A 100 -13.85 46.19 -33.60
C ILE A 100 -12.88 47.30 -33.98
N TYR A 101 -13.40 48.52 -34.14
CA TYR A 101 -12.57 49.71 -34.32
C TYR A 101 -12.20 50.24 -32.93
N ILE A 102 -10.93 50.07 -32.56
CA ILE A 102 -10.39 50.69 -31.35
C ILE A 102 -10.06 52.14 -31.71
N ASN A 103 -10.93 53.06 -31.32
CA ASN A 103 -10.67 54.48 -31.52
C ASN A 103 -9.64 54.92 -30.46
N GLN A 104 -8.40 55.18 -30.86
CA GLN A 104 -7.46 55.90 -30.02
C GLN A 104 -7.87 57.38 -30.07
N PHE A 105 -8.44 57.87 -28.97
CA PHE A 105 -8.74 59.28 -28.80
C PHE A 105 -7.44 60.09 -28.85
N ASP A 106 -7.42 61.17 -29.65
CA ASP A 106 -6.50 62.29 -29.55
C ASP A 106 -6.67 63.05 -28.23
#